data_AF-A0A7K4R272-F1
#
_entry.id   AF-A0A7K4R272-F1
#
_cell.length_a   1.000
_cell.length_b   1.000
_cell.length_c   1.000
_cell.angle_alpha   90.00
_cell.angle_beta   90.00
_cell.angle_gamma   90.00
#
_symmetry.space_group_name_H-M   'P 1'
#
loop_
_entity.id
_entity.type
_entity.pdbx_description
1 polymer ?
#
loop_
_entity_poly.entity_id
_entity_poly.type
_entity_poly.pdbx_seq_one_letter_code
_entity_poly.pdbx_strand_id
1 'polypeptide(L)'
;GSISLWTVVGAVQALERSVAAHASRLLSLEHRAGNAEKKQLEYEKGMGELGNQLDSKWAALGKLVQEYGQLQRRLENMENLLKNGNFGVLRLPPGRGAPTLVLENDATGFSAQEWENLEDWQRELCRKVLAGKSQALVLPDDAMSEPALLARLQGEEVPCSEDEAASTEIPEDP
;
A
#
# COMPACT_ATOMS: atom_id res chain seq x y z
N GLY A 1 -41.81 62.02 61.07
CA GLY A 1 -41.67 62.67 59.77
C GLY A 1 -42.76 62.14 58.86
N SER A 2 -43.54 63.01 58.23
CA SER A 2 -44.68 62.62 57.40
C SER A 2 -44.25 62.53 55.94
N ILE A 3 -44.42 61.36 55.30
CA ILE A 3 -44.15 61.19 53.86
C ILE A 3 -45.29 61.87 53.09
N SER A 4 -44.96 62.70 52.10
CA SER A 4 -45.97 63.38 51.28
C SER A 4 -46.56 62.46 50.21
N LEU A 5 -47.82 62.67 49.82
CA LEU A 5 -48.46 61.95 48.72
C LEU A 5 -47.65 62.04 47.42
N TRP A 6 -47.06 63.21 47.14
CA TRP A 6 -46.20 63.43 45.98
C TRP A 6 -44.95 62.56 45.96
N THR A 7 -44.39 62.27 47.14
CA THR A 7 -43.25 61.33 47.26
C THR A 7 -43.66 59.92 46.86
N VAL A 8 -44.85 59.47 47.29
CA VAL A 8 -45.37 58.15 46.93
C VAL A 8 -45.66 58.07 45.42
N VAL A 9 -46.31 59.09 44.85
CA VAL A 9 -46.59 59.16 43.41
C VAL A 9 -45.30 59.12 42.60
N GLY A 10 -44.28 59.89 42.98
CA GLY A 10 -42.98 59.87 42.31
C GLY A 10 -42.31 58.48 42.34
N ALA A 11 -42.40 57.78 43.48
CA ALA A 11 -41.88 56.42 43.61
C ALA A 11 -42.63 55.41 42.72
N VAL A 12 -43.96 55.49 42.65
CA VAL A 12 -44.78 54.64 41.76
C VAL A 12 -44.42 54.90 40.30
N GLN A 13 -44.33 56.16 39.87
CA GLN A 13 -43.94 56.47 38.49
C GLN A 13 -42.50 56.02 38.16
N ALA A 14 -41.58 56.07 39.11
CA ALA A 14 -40.23 55.54 38.93
C ALA A 14 -40.26 54.01 38.76
N LEU A 15 -41.08 53.33 39.55
CA LEU A 15 -41.30 51.89 39.44
C LEU A 15 -41.92 51.52 38.09
N GLU A 16 -42.93 52.24 37.61
CA GLU A 16 -43.56 52.02 36.30
C GLU A 16 -42.54 52.12 35.16
N ARG A 17 -41.70 53.17 35.15
CA ARG A 17 -40.62 53.32 34.16
C ARG A 17 -39.60 52.19 34.26
N SER A 18 -39.27 51.76 35.48
CA SER A 18 -38.38 50.62 35.70
C SER A 18 -38.99 49.34 35.13
N VAL A 19 -40.26 49.05 35.41
CA VAL A 19 -40.96 47.86 34.88
C VAL A 19 -40.98 47.86 33.35
N ALA A 20 -41.28 49.01 32.72
CA ALA A 20 -41.24 49.12 31.25
C ALA A 20 -39.84 48.86 30.66
N ALA A 21 -38.78 49.35 31.32
CA ALA A 21 -37.40 49.09 30.93
C ALA A 21 -37.03 47.60 31.07
N HIS A 22 -37.47 46.95 32.16
CA HIS A 22 -37.25 45.53 32.38
C HIS A 22 -38.01 44.67 31.37
N ALA A 23 -39.26 45.02 31.02
CA ALA A 23 -40.04 44.32 30.01
C ALA A 23 -39.35 44.36 28.63
N SER A 24 -38.85 45.54 28.23
CA SER A 24 -38.10 45.71 26.98
C SER A 24 -36.82 44.86 26.96
N ARG A 25 -36.12 44.81 28.11
CA ARG A 25 -34.91 43.98 28.26
C ARG A 25 -35.22 42.50 28.20
N LEU A 26 -36.30 42.05 28.84
CA LEU A 26 -36.74 40.65 28.80
C LEU A 26 -37.06 40.22 27.37
N LEU A 27 -37.84 40.99 26.62
CA LEU A 27 -38.16 40.70 25.22
C LEU A 27 -36.90 40.59 24.35
N SER A 28 -35.91 41.47 24.55
CA SER A 28 -34.63 41.39 23.82
C SER A 28 -33.84 40.13 24.18
N LEU A 29 -33.85 39.72 25.44
CA LEU A 29 -33.18 38.51 25.90
C LEU A 29 -33.88 37.26 25.39
N GLU A 30 -35.20 37.20 25.42
CA GLU A 30 -36.00 36.09 24.88
C GLU A 30 -35.73 35.90 23.38
N HIS A 31 -35.72 37.00 22.60
CA HIS A 31 -35.38 36.93 21.19
C HIS A 31 -33.95 36.40 20.96
N ARG A 32 -32.99 36.86 21.75
CA ARG A 32 -31.60 36.42 21.65
C ARG A 32 -31.42 34.96 22.05
N ALA A 33 -32.09 34.53 23.12
CA ALA A 33 -32.10 33.14 23.58
C ALA A 33 -32.69 32.23 22.51
N GLY A 34 -33.85 32.58 21.96
CA GLY A 34 -34.47 31.80 20.87
C GLY A 34 -33.58 31.72 19.61
N ASN A 35 -32.82 32.76 19.28
CA ASN A 35 -31.84 32.70 18.18
C ASN A 35 -30.63 31.84 18.52
N ALA A 36 -30.16 31.84 19.78
CA ALA A 36 -29.08 30.98 20.23
C ALA A 36 -29.48 29.50 20.21
N GLU A 37 -30.71 29.18 20.64
CA GLU A 37 -31.28 27.83 20.59
C GLU A 37 -31.36 27.31 19.14
N LYS A 38 -31.81 28.14 18.19
CA LYS A 38 -31.81 27.77 16.76
C LYS A 38 -30.41 27.42 16.25
N LYS A 39 -29.40 28.23 16.58
CA LYS A 39 -28.01 27.95 16.22
C LYS A 39 -27.51 26.66 16.87
N GLN A 40 -27.88 26.40 18.12
CA GLN A 40 -27.54 25.14 18.78
C GLN A 40 -28.10 23.94 18.02
N LEU A 41 -29.37 23.98 17.60
CA LEU A 41 -29.98 22.91 16.80
C LEU A 41 -29.26 22.72 15.44
N GLU A 42 -28.83 23.81 14.79
CA GLU A 42 -28.03 23.73 13.56
C GLU A 42 -26.68 23.05 13.79
N TYR A 43 -26.00 23.36 14.91
CA TYR A 43 -24.74 22.71 15.27
C TYR A 43 -24.93 21.23 15.63
N GLU A 44 -25.98 20.88 16.39
CA GLU A 44 -26.32 19.49 16.71
C GLU A 44 -26.61 18.69 15.45
N LYS A 45 -27.34 19.27 14.49
CA LYS A 45 -27.57 18.66 13.18
C LYS A 45 -26.25 18.43 12.43
N GLY A 46 -25.40 19.45 12.34
CA GLY A 46 -24.09 19.32 11.66
C GLY A 46 -23.18 18.28 12.33
N MET A 47 -23.21 18.20 13.66
CA MET A 47 -22.49 17.19 14.42
C MET A 47 -23.00 15.78 14.12
N GLY A 48 -24.32 15.59 14.01
CA GLY A 48 -24.91 14.32 13.60
C GLY A 48 -24.49 13.91 12.18
N GLU A 49 -24.48 14.85 11.23
CA GLU A 49 -24.02 14.60 9.86
C GLU A 49 -22.53 14.19 9.81
N LEU A 50 -21.67 14.85 10.59
CA LEU A 50 -20.26 14.46 10.74
C LEU A 50 -20.11 13.07 11.37
N GLY A 51 -20.91 12.74 12.38
CA GLY A 51 -20.97 11.41 12.98
C GLY A 51 -21.26 10.34 11.93
N ASN A 52 -22.30 10.53 11.13
CA ASN A 52 -22.67 9.61 10.06
C ASN A 52 -21.56 9.43 9.01
N GLN A 53 -20.85 10.50 8.65
CA GLN A 53 -19.71 10.41 7.73
C GLN A 53 -18.54 9.63 8.32
N LEU A 54 -18.27 9.81 9.62
CA LEU A 54 -17.24 9.05 10.31
C LEU A 54 -17.62 7.57 10.35
N ASP A 55 -18.85 7.24 10.72
CA ASP A 55 -19.34 5.86 10.76
C ASP A 55 -19.24 5.18 9.39
N SER A 56 -19.59 5.89 8.30
CA SER A 56 -19.46 5.33 6.95
C SER A 56 -18.00 5.07 6.58
N LYS A 57 -17.08 5.97 6.95
CA LYS A 57 -15.64 5.80 6.72
C LYS A 57 -15.06 4.66 7.57
N TRP A 58 -15.48 4.55 8.83
CA TRP A 58 -15.10 3.46 9.72
C TRP A 58 -15.56 2.10 9.18
N ALA A 59 -16.79 2.01 8.66
CA ALA A 59 -17.29 0.80 8.01
C ALA A 59 -16.45 0.43 6.77
N ALA A 60 -16.09 1.40 5.93
CA ALA A 60 -15.25 1.17 4.75
C ALA A 60 -13.84 0.70 5.13
N LEU A 61 -13.22 1.30 6.16
CA LEU A 61 -11.93 0.86 6.68
C LEU A 61 -12.01 -0.56 7.26
N GLY A 62 -13.09 -0.89 7.98
CA GLY A 62 -13.33 -2.24 8.48
C GLY A 62 -13.38 -3.28 7.35
N LYS A 63 -14.07 -2.97 6.25
CA LYS A 63 -14.09 -3.81 5.04
C LYS A 63 -12.70 -3.98 4.43
N LEU A 64 -11.93 -2.90 4.31
CA LEU A 64 -10.58 -2.95 3.76
C LEU A 64 -9.64 -3.83 4.60
N VAL A 65 -9.71 -3.73 5.93
CA VAL A 65 -8.94 -4.60 6.83
C VAL A 65 -9.31 -6.07 6.65
N GLN A 66 -10.61 -6.37 6.50
CA GLN A 66 -11.09 -7.72 6.24
C GLN A 66 -10.56 -8.26 4.89
N GLU A 67 -10.60 -7.45 3.84
CA GLU A 67 -10.09 -7.82 2.51
C GLU A 67 -8.58 -8.06 2.54
N TYR A 68 -7.82 -7.20 3.23
CA TYR A 68 -6.38 -7.38 3.41
C TYR A 68 -6.07 -8.70 4.11
N GLY A 69 -6.80 -9.05 5.18
CA GLY A 69 -6.63 -10.33 5.88
C GLY A 69 -7.01 -11.55 5.03
N GLN A 70 -7.92 -11.41 4.05
CA GLN A 70 -8.18 -12.47 3.07
C GLN A 70 -7.04 -12.60 2.06
N LEU A 71 -6.51 -11.47 1.57
CA LEU A 71 -5.40 -11.45 0.63
C LEU A 71 -4.14 -12.05 1.25
N GLN A 72 -3.84 -11.73 2.51
CA GLN A 72 -2.72 -12.29 3.25
C GLN A 72 -2.82 -13.82 3.37
N ARG A 73 -3.99 -14.37 3.70
CA ARG A 73 -4.21 -15.83 3.74
C ARG A 73 -4.05 -16.49 2.36
N ARG A 74 -4.48 -15.82 1.29
CA ARG A 74 -4.28 -16.33 -0.09
C ARG A 74 -2.80 -16.34 -0.47
N LEU A 75 -2.05 -15.32 -0.09
CA LEU A 75 -0.60 -15.25 -0.30
C LEU A 75 0.13 -16.35 0.48
N GLU A 76 -0.20 -16.52 1.76
CA GLU A 76 0.37 -17.58 2.59
C GLU A 76 0.08 -18.98 2.01
N ASN A 77 -1.14 -19.20 1.51
CA ASN A 77 -1.48 -20.45 0.83
C ASN A 77 -0.65 -20.66 -0.45
N MET A 78 -0.49 -19.63 -1.28
CA MET A 78 0.36 -19.69 -2.48
C MET A 78 1.82 -19.99 -2.11
N GLU A 79 2.36 -19.34 -1.09
CA GLU A 79 3.72 -19.58 -0.61
C GLU A 79 3.90 -21.04 -0.16
N ASN A 80 2.93 -21.59 0.58
CA ASN A 80 2.95 -22.99 1.00
C ASN A 80 2.87 -23.96 -0.19
N LEU A 81 2.07 -23.66 -1.22
CA LEU A 81 2.01 -24.46 -2.44
C LEU A 81 3.36 -24.47 -3.19
N LEU A 82 4.03 -23.32 -3.27
CA LEU A 82 5.35 -23.20 -3.89
C LEU A 82 6.43 -23.95 -3.09
N LYS A 83 6.46 -23.80 -1.76
CA LYS A 83 7.39 -24.52 -0.88
C LYS A 83 7.25 -26.04 -0.96
N ASN A 84 6.00 -26.52 -1.08
CA ASN A 84 5.71 -27.95 -1.11
C ASN A 84 5.75 -28.55 -2.53
N GLY A 85 6.09 -27.77 -3.57
CA GLY A 85 6.14 -28.24 -4.96
C GLY A 85 4.78 -28.69 -5.52
N ASN A 86 3.67 -28.32 -4.88
CA ASN A 86 2.32 -28.78 -5.20
C ASN A 86 1.65 -27.91 -6.27
N PHE A 87 2.32 -27.73 -7.40
CA PHE A 87 1.84 -26.93 -8.53
C PHE A 87 0.58 -27.52 -9.20
N GLY A 88 0.29 -28.81 -8.98
CA GLY A 88 -0.90 -29.47 -9.52
C GLY A 88 -2.24 -28.88 -9.07
N VAL A 89 -2.29 -28.15 -7.96
CA VAL A 89 -3.48 -27.43 -7.47
C VAL A 89 -3.72 -26.11 -8.22
N LEU A 90 -2.67 -25.51 -8.80
CA LEU A 90 -2.78 -24.32 -9.66
C LEU A 90 -3.26 -24.68 -11.07
N ARG A 91 -3.53 -25.96 -11.35
CA ARG A 91 -4.09 -26.40 -12.61
C ARG A 91 -5.49 -25.79 -12.73
N LEU A 92 -5.63 -24.82 -13.64
CA LEU A 92 -6.93 -24.25 -13.98
C LEU A 92 -7.91 -25.40 -14.28
N PRO A 93 -9.17 -25.33 -13.82
CA PRO A 93 -10.18 -26.27 -14.28
C PRO A 93 -10.19 -26.27 -15.81
N PRO A 94 -10.35 -27.43 -16.47
CA PRO A 94 -10.47 -27.49 -17.92
C PRO A 94 -11.81 -26.85 -18.35
N GLY A 95 -11.86 -25.53 -18.33
CA GLY A 95 -12.88 -24.73 -18.98
C GLY A 95 -12.54 -24.67 -20.47
N ARG A 96 -13.52 -25.03 -21.30
CA ARG A 96 -13.45 -24.95 -22.78
C ARG A 96 -12.67 -23.71 -23.22
N GLY A 97 -11.46 -23.93 -23.77
CA GLY A 97 -10.79 -22.95 -24.62
C GLY A 97 -9.67 -22.11 -24.01
N ALA A 98 -9.02 -22.49 -22.90
CA ALA A 98 -7.69 -21.96 -22.60
C ALA A 98 -6.64 -22.86 -23.30
N PRO A 99 -5.78 -22.33 -24.19
CA PRO A 99 -4.71 -23.13 -24.76
C PRO A 99 -3.77 -23.50 -23.62
N THR A 100 -3.62 -24.80 -23.41
CA THR A 100 -2.61 -25.36 -22.51
C THR A 100 -1.27 -24.85 -23.00
N LEU A 101 -0.74 -23.79 -22.38
CA LEU A 101 0.69 -23.49 -22.48
C LEU A 101 1.41 -24.52 -21.61
N VAL A 102 1.43 -25.76 -22.11
CA VAL A 102 2.60 -26.59 -21.92
C VAL A 102 3.69 -25.75 -22.57
N LEU A 103 4.52 -25.11 -21.75
CA LEU A 103 5.81 -24.65 -22.22
C LEU A 103 6.66 -25.90 -22.44
N GLU A 104 6.23 -26.71 -23.41
CA GLU A 104 7.07 -27.67 -24.08
C GLU A 104 8.11 -26.81 -24.77
N ASN A 105 9.35 -27.21 -24.57
CA ASN A 105 10.56 -26.50 -24.93
C ASN A 105 10.80 -26.45 -26.45
N ASP A 106 9.73 -26.28 -27.23
CA ASP A 106 9.78 -26.18 -28.68
C ASP A 106 9.60 -24.71 -29.03
N ALA A 107 10.76 -24.08 -29.24
CA ALA A 107 10.94 -22.67 -29.52
C ALA A 107 10.19 -22.19 -30.78
N THR A 108 8.89 -21.97 -30.67
CA THR A 108 8.12 -21.22 -31.65
C THR A 108 7.38 -20.11 -30.93
N GLY A 109 7.80 -18.86 -31.17
CA GLY A 109 7.14 -17.68 -30.62
C GLY A 109 5.68 -17.57 -31.08
N PHE A 110 4.95 -16.63 -30.47
CA PHE A 110 3.58 -16.30 -30.84
C PHE A 110 3.45 -16.07 -32.35
N SER A 111 2.35 -16.55 -32.95
CA SER A 111 1.99 -16.14 -34.31
C SER A 111 1.60 -14.65 -34.33
N ALA A 112 1.71 -14.00 -35.49
CA ALA A 112 1.39 -12.58 -35.64
C ALA A 112 -0.06 -12.25 -35.20
N GLN A 113 -1.00 -13.17 -35.45
CA GLN A 113 -2.41 -13.03 -35.09
C GLN A 113 -2.65 -13.09 -33.58
N GLU A 114 -1.91 -13.93 -32.87
CA GLU A 114 -2.01 -14.07 -31.42
C GLU A 114 -1.39 -12.87 -30.71
N TRP A 115 -0.35 -12.26 -31.29
CA TRP A 115 0.29 -11.07 -30.74
C TRP A 115 -0.62 -9.84 -30.77
N GLU A 116 -1.43 -9.70 -31.83
CA GLU A 116 -2.38 -8.60 -32.01
C GLU A 116 -3.58 -8.70 -31.05
N ASN A 117 -3.95 -9.92 -30.65
CA ASN A 117 -5.04 -10.18 -29.72
C ASN A 117 -4.66 -10.02 -28.23
N LEU A 118 -3.40 -9.71 -27.91
CA LEU A 118 -2.93 -9.53 -26.54
C LEU A 118 -3.30 -8.15 -25.98
N GLU A 119 -3.71 -8.13 -24.72
CA GLU A 119 -3.89 -6.90 -23.95
C GLU A 119 -2.54 -6.22 -23.67
N ASP A 120 -2.55 -4.89 -23.43
CA ASP A 120 -1.32 -4.10 -23.26
C ASP A 120 -0.40 -4.63 -22.17
N TRP A 121 -0.97 -5.09 -21.05
CA TRP A 121 -0.21 -5.64 -19.93
C TRP A 121 0.42 -7.00 -20.26
N GLN A 122 -0.22 -7.81 -21.11
CA GLN A 122 0.31 -9.11 -21.54
C GLN A 122 1.46 -8.93 -22.52
N ARG A 123 1.34 -7.97 -23.45
CA ARG A 123 2.44 -7.58 -24.36
C ARG A 123 3.63 -7.06 -23.57
N GLU A 124 3.38 -6.23 -22.55
CA GLU A 124 4.44 -5.70 -21.69
C GLU A 124 5.15 -6.78 -20.86
N LEU A 125 4.40 -7.73 -20.31
CA LEU A 125 4.99 -8.87 -19.60
C LEU A 125 5.81 -9.75 -20.54
N CYS A 126 5.31 -10.04 -21.75
CA CYS A 126 6.04 -10.80 -22.76
C CYS A 126 7.32 -10.09 -23.19
N ARG A 127 7.28 -8.76 -23.41
CA ARG A 127 8.46 -7.96 -23.70
C ARG A 127 9.50 -8.03 -22.58
N LYS A 128 9.07 -7.93 -21.31
CA LYS A 128 9.98 -8.02 -20.14
C LYS A 128 10.60 -9.40 -20.00
N VAL A 129 9.84 -10.46 -20.22
CA VAL A 129 10.34 -11.84 -20.18
C VAL A 129 11.28 -12.11 -21.34
N LEU A 130 10.98 -11.66 -22.56
CA LEU A 130 11.90 -11.76 -23.70
C LEU A 130 13.17 -10.95 -23.46
N ALA A 131 13.06 -9.72 -22.97
CA ALA A 131 14.21 -8.86 -22.67
C ALA A 131 15.11 -9.45 -21.56
N GLY A 132 14.49 -10.04 -20.53
CA GLY A 132 15.22 -10.76 -19.48
C GLY A 132 15.91 -12.03 -20.02
N LYS A 133 15.28 -12.73 -20.97
CA LYS A 133 15.89 -13.87 -21.67
C LYS A 133 17.02 -13.44 -22.60
N SER A 134 16.90 -12.31 -23.31
CA SER A 134 17.99 -11.76 -24.14
C SER A 134 19.18 -11.32 -23.30
N GLN A 135 18.94 -10.75 -22.11
CA GLN A 135 20.03 -10.43 -21.17
C GLN A 135 20.68 -11.71 -20.59
N ALA A 136 19.89 -12.75 -20.33
CA ALA A 136 20.41 -14.04 -19.86
C ALA A 136 21.14 -14.86 -20.95
N LEU A 137 20.82 -14.64 -22.22
CA LEU A 137 21.44 -15.28 -23.38
C LEU A 137 22.59 -14.47 -23.98
N VAL A 138 22.89 -13.26 -23.48
CA VAL A 138 24.11 -12.49 -23.81
C VAL A 138 25.20 -12.78 -22.79
N LEU A 139 25.42 -14.06 -22.53
CA LEU A 139 26.72 -14.57 -22.10
C LEU A 139 26.99 -15.88 -22.83
N PRO A 140 27.39 -15.80 -24.10
CA PRO A 140 28.56 -16.58 -24.51
C PRO A 140 29.34 -15.92 -25.66
N ASP A 141 30.56 -15.46 -25.36
CA ASP A 141 31.80 -15.92 -26.00
C ASP A 141 32.97 -15.13 -25.42
N ASP A 142 33.69 -15.73 -24.47
CA ASP A 142 35.14 -15.55 -24.42
C ASP A 142 35.70 -16.96 -24.58
N ALA A 143 35.94 -17.30 -25.85
CA ALA A 143 36.49 -18.58 -26.27
C ALA A 143 37.98 -18.69 -25.90
N MET A 144 38.45 -19.94 -25.81
CA MET A 144 39.86 -20.40 -25.70
C MET A 144 40.39 -20.38 -24.26
N SER A 145 40.70 -21.51 -23.60
CA SER A 145 41.39 -22.68 -24.14
C SER A 145 41.14 -23.88 -23.23
N GLU A 146 40.79 -25.01 -23.82
CA GLU A 146 41.12 -26.31 -23.23
C GLU A 146 42.62 -26.55 -23.46
N PRO A 147 43.43 -26.69 -22.39
CA PRO A 147 44.46 -27.71 -22.44
C PRO A 147 44.57 -28.38 -21.07
N ALA A 148 43.66 -29.30 -20.75
CA ALA A 148 43.81 -30.15 -19.57
C ALA A 148 43.82 -31.66 -19.89
N LEU A 149 43.55 -32.06 -21.14
CA LEU A 149 43.46 -33.48 -21.51
C LEU A 149 44.59 -34.02 -22.42
N LEU A 150 45.68 -33.25 -22.62
CA LEU A 150 46.89 -33.71 -23.32
C LEU A 150 48.19 -33.62 -22.51
N ALA A 151 48.12 -33.53 -21.18
CA ALA A 151 49.31 -33.59 -20.30
C ALA A 151 49.60 -35.01 -19.74
N ARG A 152 48.81 -36.04 -20.10
CA ARG A 152 48.96 -37.42 -19.55
C ARG A 152 49.56 -38.46 -20.49
N LEU A 153 50.08 -38.07 -21.66
CA LEU A 153 50.62 -39.04 -22.65
C LEU A 153 51.96 -38.64 -23.31
N GLN A 154 52.64 -37.60 -22.85
CA GLN A 154 54.00 -37.29 -23.29
C GLN A 154 54.79 -36.68 -22.12
N GLY A 155 55.88 -37.33 -21.71
CA GLY A 155 56.86 -36.74 -20.80
C GLY A 155 57.16 -37.57 -19.55
N GLU A 156 57.51 -38.83 -19.74
CA GLU A 156 58.40 -39.57 -18.84
C GLU A 156 59.77 -38.88 -18.87
N GLU A 157 60.19 -38.22 -17.78
CA GLU A 157 61.55 -38.29 -17.20
C GLU A 157 61.72 -37.30 -16.01
N VAL A 158 62.20 -37.86 -14.91
CA VAL A 158 62.80 -37.28 -13.68
C VAL A 158 64.32 -37.60 -13.79
N PRO A 159 65.33 -36.93 -13.17
CA PRO A 159 65.35 -36.08 -11.95
C PRO A 159 66.34 -34.87 -11.93
N CYS A 160 66.45 -34.24 -10.74
CA CYS A 160 67.60 -33.53 -10.13
C CYS A 160 67.88 -32.09 -10.61
N SER A 161 68.30 -31.13 -9.79
CA SER A 161 68.60 -31.02 -8.35
C SER A 161 68.84 -29.53 -8.04
N GLU A 162 68.57 -29.13 -6.79
CA GLU A 162 69.23 -28.07 -6.01
C GLU A 162 69.43 -26.67 -6.65
N ASP A 163 68.80 -25.64 -6.08
CA ASP A 163 69.57 -24.65 -5.32
C ASP A 163 68.71 -23.64 -4.54
N GLU A 164 69.31 -23.27 -3.42
CA GLU A 164 68.86 -22.54 -2.25
C GLU A 164 69.16 -21.03 -2.39
N ALA A 165 68.21 -20.15 -2.02
CA ALA A 165 68.47 -18.76 -1.55
C ALA A 165 67.13 -18.15 -1.09
N ALA A 166 66.82 -18.19 0.20
CA ALA A 166 67.21 -17.20 1.22
C ALA A 166 66.34 -15.92 1.25
N SER A 167 65.65 -15.79 2.38
CA SER A 167 65.46 -14.56 3.18
C SER A 167 64.30 -13.62 2.81
N THR A 168 63.29 -13.56 3.69
CA THR A 168 63.01 -12.38 4.56
C THR A 168 61.90 -11.51 3.92
N GLU A 169 60.82 -11.04 4.56
CA GLU A 169 60.47 -10.72 5.95
C GLU A 169 58.93 -10.62 6.04
N ILE A 170 58.38 -10.84 7.23
CA ILE A 170 56.95 -10.64 7.58
C ILE A 170 56.70 -9.14 7.80
N PRO A 171 55.45 -8.64 7.63
CA PRO A 171 54.88 -7.90 8.76
C PRO A 171 53.46 -8.33 9.13
N GLU A 172 53.26 -8.48 10.45
CA GLU A 172 51.97 -8.54 11.12
C GLU A 172 51.21 -7.22 11.01
N ASP A 173 49.88 -7.37 11.02
CA ASP A 173 48.81 -6.37 11.16
C ASP A 173 48.96 -5.56 12.47
N PRO A 174 48.41 -4.33 12.55
CA PRO A 174 46.95 -4.16 12.74
C PRO A 174 46.29 -3.01 11.94
#